data_AF-A0A967HE48-F1
#
_entry.id   AF-A0A967HE48-F1
#
_cell.length_a   1.000
_cell.length_b   1.000
_cell.length_c   1.000
_cell.angle_alpha   90.00
_cell.angle_beta   90.00
_cell.angle_gamma   90.00
#
_symmetry.space_group_name_H-M   'P 1'
#
loop_
_entity.id
_entity.type
_entity.pdbx_description
1 polymer ?
#
loop_
_entity_poly.entity_id
_entity_poly.type
_entity_poly.pdbx_seq_one_letter_code
_entity_poly.pdbx_strand_id
1 'polypeptide(L)'
;DSRFKGMDRDDAGEGYEYDPSMAAISGAYTALLNDYVRRDLGYENDVTYEILSGRVRPWSYARFENNYVNVAEPLRSAMTENPALRVFFAGGYYDLA
;
A
#
# COMPACT_ATOMS: atom_id res chain seq x y z
N ASP A 1 -3.52 14.56 0.17
CA ASP A 1 -4.79 14.58 0.95
C ASP A 1 -4.70 15.66 2.04
N SER A 2 -5.61 16.65 2.07
CA SER A 2 -5.58 17.81 3.00
C SER A 2 -6.50 17.65 4.22
N ARG A 3 -7.11 16.47 4.39
CA ARG A 3 -8.14 16.24 5.43
C ARG A 3 -7.56 15.98 6.83
N PHE A 4 -6.27 15.67 6.94
CA PHE A 4 -5.60 15.41 8.21
C PHE A 4 -4.63 16.53 8.53
N LYS A 5 -4.73 17.08 9.75
CA LYS A 5 -3.81 18.10 10.26
C LYS A 5 -2.99 17.49 11.39
N GLY A 6 -1.67 17.46 11.22
CA GLY A 6 -0.72 17.10 12.27
C GLY A 6 -0.42 18.29 13.17
N MET A 7 0.05 18.02 14.38
CA MET A 7 0.68 19.03 15.22
C MET A 7 2.19 18.81 15.12
N ASP A 8 2.91 19.80 14.62
CA ASP A 8 4.36 19.81 14.64
C ASP A 8 4.84 20.71 15.78
N ARG A 9 6.02 20.41 16.33
CA ARG A 9 6.65 21.23 17.37
C ARG A 9 7.28 22.49 16.79
N ASP A 10 7.69 22.47 15.52
CA ASP A 10 8.24 23.62 14.81
C ASP A 10 7.30 24.05 13.67
N ASP A 11 6.64 25.20 13.85
CA ASP A 11 5.75 25.79 12.84
C ASP A 11 6.48 26.16 11.53
N ALA A 12 7.82 26.19 11.52
CA ALA A 12 8.67 26.54 10.37
C ALA A 12 9.69 25.44 9.98
N GLY A 13 9.46 24.18 10.37
CA GLY A 13 10.35 23.06 10.06
C GLY A 13 10.46 22.77 8.55
N GLU A 14 11.61 22.26 8.10
CA GLU A 14 11.85 21.87 6.70
C GLU A 14 11.08 20.61 6.27
N GLY A 15 10.48 19.88 7.21
CA GLY A 15 9.65 18.71 6.96
C GLY A 15 8.76 18.39 8.16
N TYR A 16 7.71 17.61 7.93
CA TYR A 16 6.79 17.17 8.97
C TYR A 16 7.44 16.12 9.89
N GLU A 17 7.25 16.20 11.21
CA GLU A 17 7.70 15.19 12.16
C GLU A 17 7.11 13.78 11.88
N TYR A 18 5.87 13.74 11.38
CA TYR A 18 5.18 12.51 10.97
C TYR A 18 4.10 12.83 9.93
N ASP A 19 3.66 11.83 9.17
CA ASP A 19 2.50 11.96 8.28
C ASP A 19 1.20 11.82 9.10
N PRO A 20 0.39 12.91 9.22
CA PRO A 20 -0.82 12.90 10.03
C PRO A 20 -1.94 12.03 9.44
N SER A 21 -1.95 11.82 8.12
CA SER A 21 -2.91 10.92 7.48
C SER A 21 -2.61 9.47 7.86
N MET A 22 -1.33 9.09 7.79
CA MET A 22 -0.86 7.76 8.17
C MET A 22 -1.05 7.49 9.66
N ALA A 23 -0.71 8.44 10.53
CA ALA A 23 -0.92 8.28 11.97
C ALA A 23 -2.40 8.08 12.32
N ALA A 24 -3.31 8.74 11.61
CA ALA A 24 -4.74 8.62 11.84
C ALA A 24 -5.33 7.26 11.40
N ILE A 25 -4.84 6.67 10.30
CA ILE A 25 -5.48 5.50 9.69
C ILE A 25 -4.74 4.17 9.91
N SER A 26 -3.41 4.19 10.08
CA SER A 26 -2.59 2.96 10.00
C SER A 26 -2.98 1.89 11.01
N GLY A 27 -3.26 2.28 12.25
CA GLY A 27 -3.62 1.32 13.31
C GLY A 27 -4.89 0.54 12.99
N ALA A 28 -5.95 1.23 12.56
CA ALA A 28 -7.22 0.62 12.21
C ALA A 28 -7.10 -0.29 10.98
N TYR A 29 -6.45 0.20 9.91
CA TYR A 29 -6.24 -0.60 8.69
C TYR A 29 -5.40 -1.85 8.95
N THR A 30 -4.34 -1.74 9.76
CA THR A 30 -3.48 -2.87 10.12
C THR A 30 -4.24 -3.92 10.92
N ALA A 31 -4.99 -3.50 11.93
CA ALA A 31 -5.76 -4.40 12.76
C ALA A 31 -6.80 -5.16 11.93
N LEU A 32 -7.55 -4.45 11.08
CA LEU A 32 -8.56 -5.05 10.21
C LEU A 32 -7.97 -6.02 9.19
N LEU A 33 -6.82 -5.70 8.61
CA LEU A 33 -6.17 -6.62 7.67
C LEU A 33 -5.68 -7.89 8.37
N ASN A 34 -5.05 -7.75 9.55
CA ASN A 34 -4.61 -8.92 10.32
C ASN A 34 -5.80 -9.80 10.72
N ASP A 35 -6.90 -9.19 11.12
CA ASP A 35 -8.14 -9.86 11.46
C ASP A 35 -8.71 -10.63 10.25
N TYR A 36 -8.82 -9.98 9.08
CA TYR A 36 -9.32 -10.59 7.85
C TYR A 36 -8.47 -11.78 7.40
N VAL A 37 -7.15 -11.61 7.38
CA VAL A 37 -6.22 -12.66 6.96
C VAL A 37 -6.30 -13.88 7.87
N ARG A 38 -6.45 -13.68 9.19
CA ARG A 38 -6.53 -14.79 10.16
C ARG A 38 -7.91 -15.43 10.19
N ARG A 39 -8.99 -14.65 10.31
CA ARG A 39 -10.35 -15.17 10.53
C ARG A 39 -11.05 -15.60 9.25
N ASP A 40 -10.99 -14.77 8.21
CA ASP A 40 -11.74 -15.03 6.98
C ASP A 40 -10.96 -15.90 5.99
N LEU A 41 -9.65 -15.65 5.85
CA LEU A 41 -8.81 -16.44 4.96
C LEU A 41 -8.18 -17.67 5.63
N GLY A 42 -8.22 -17.75 6.97
CA GLY A 42 -7.64 -18.87 7.72
C GLY A 42 -6.11 -18.96 7.62
N TYR A 43 -5.44 -17.85 7.31
CA TYR A 43 -3.98 -17.81 7.18
C TYR A 43 -3.34 -17.40 8.50
N GLU A 44 -2.81 -18.39 9.21
CA GLU A 44 -2.08 -18.19 10.47
C GLU A 44 -0.57 -18.31 10.24
N ASN A 45 0.13 -17.20 10.48
CA ASN A 45 1.59 -17.14 10.43
C ASN A 45 2.09 -16.15 11.51
N ASP A 46 3.28 -16.40 12.06
CA ASP A 46 3.95 -15.57 13.06
C ASP A 46 4.87 -14.50 12.44
N VAL A 47 4.96 -14.44 11.12
CA VAL A 47 5.67 -13.37 10.40
C VAL A 47 4.97 -12.05 10.66
N THR A 48 5.73 -11.07 11.15
CA THR A 48 5.26 -9.70 11.36
C THR A 48 4.73 -9.11 10.05
N TYR A 49 3.48 -8.64 10.08
CA TYR A 49 2.93 -7.84 8.99
C TYR A 49 3.55 -6.45 8.98
N GLU A 50 4.27 -6.13 7.91
CA GLU A 50 5.04 -4.89 7.76
C GLU A 50 4.25 -3.85 6.98
N ILE A 51 3.85 -2.77 7.65
CA ILE A 51 3.09 -1.66 7.03
C ILE A 51 4.10 -0.71 6.37
N LEU A 52 4.00 -0.54 5.06
CA LEU A 52 4.78 0.43 4.25
C LEU A 52 6.26 0.55 4.66
N SER A 53 6.90 -0.60 4.94
CA SER A 53 8.23 -0.67 5.55
C SER A 53 9.33 -0.24 4.57
N GLY A 54 10.20 0.67 5.00
CA GLY A 54 11.34 1.13 4.21
C GLY A 54 12.38 0.03 3.90
N ARG A 55 12.29 -1.12 4.57
CA ARG A 55 13.18 -2.28 4.38
C ARG A 55 13.15 -2.86 2.96
N VAL A 56 12.12 -2.52 2.18
CA VAL A 56 12.01 -2.96 0.79
C VAL A 56 12.90 -2.16 -0.17
N ARG A 57 13.50 -1.04 0.28
CA ARG A 57 14.33 -0.19 -0.58
C ARG A 57 15.80 -0.65 -0.62
N PRO A 58 16.48 -0.51 -1.77
CA PRO A 58 15.97 0.03 -3.03
C PRO A 58 15.24 -1.03 -3.86
N TRP A 59 14.00 -0.75 -4.29
CA TRP A 59 13.36 -1.51 -5.36
C TRP A 59 14.01 -1.14 -6.69
N SER A 60 14.42 -2.14 -7.47
CA SER A 60 14.97 -1.91 -8.78
C SER A 60 13.87 -1.59 -9.79
N TYR A 61 13.88 -0.37 -10.32
CA TYR A 61 13.04 0.07 -11.43
C TYR A 61 13.77 0.03 -12.77
N ALA A 62 14.97 -0.56 -12.83
CA ALA A 62 15.83 -0.54 -14.02
C ALA A 62 15.13 -1.00 -15.32
N ARG A 63 14.16 -1.92 -15.22
CA ARG A 63 13.40 -2.42 -16.38
C ARG A 63 12.36 -1.44 -16.93
N PHE A 64 12.04 -0.39 -16.18
CA PHE A 64 10.98 0.56 -16.49
C PHE A 64 11.48 2.00 -16.49
N GLU A 65 12.79 2.23 -16.46
CA GLU A 65 13.34 3.58 -16.54
C GLU A 65 12.85 4.29 -17.81
N ASN A 66 12.39 5.54 -17.64
CA ASN A 66 11.76 6.36 -18.68
C ASN A 66 10.53 5.72 -19.36
N ASN A 67 9.90 4.74 -18.74
CA ASN A 67 8.72 4.07 -19.25
C ASN A 67 7.66 3.91 -18.15
N TYR A 68 6.39 3.82 -18.56
CA TYR A 68 5.34 3.42 -17.63
C TYR A 68 5.43 1.92 -17.35
N VAL A 69 5.28 1.52 -16.08
CA VAL A 69 5.13 0.11 -15.72
C VAL A 69 3.83 -0.40 -16.34
N ASN A 70 3.92 -1.38 -17.23
CA ASN A 70 2.78 -2.02 -17.86
C ASN A 70 2.76 -3.51 -17.53
N VAL A 71 1.70 -3.94 -16.84
CA VAL A 71 1.48 -5.34 -16.44
C VAL A 71 0.32 -5.99 -17.18
N ALA A 72 -0.23 -5.35 -18.22
CA ALA A 72 -1.41 -5.82 -18.94
C ALA A 72 -1.19 -7.19 -19.60
N GLU A 73 -0.07 -7.40 -20.28
CA GLU A 73 0.22 -8.69 -20.93
C GLU A 73 0.44 -9.86 -19.95
N PRO A 74 1.27 -9.71 -18.90
CA PRO A 74 1.36 -10.72 -17.85
C PRO A 74 0.00 -11.04 -17.21
N LEU A 75 -0.81 -10.02 -16.94
CA LEU A 75 -2.14 -10.20 -16.35
C LEU A 75 -3.07 -10.94 -17.31
N ARG A 76 -3.07 -10.57 -18.60
CA ARG A 76 -3.84 -11.27 -19.65
C ARG A 76 -3.45 -12.75 -19.74
N SER A 77 -2.15 -13.07 -19.69
CA SER A 77 -1.67 -14.44 -19.68
C SER A 77 -2.20 -15.21 -18.46
N ALA A 78 -2.01 -14.66 -17.26
CA ALA A 78 -2.45 -15.28 -16.01
C ALA A 78 -3.97 -15.53 -15.97
N MET A 79 -4.77 -14.59 -16.48
CA MET A 79 -6.22 -14.73 -16.56
C MET A 79 -6.67 -15.74 -17.61
N THR A 80 -5.89 -15.92 -18.69
CA THR A 80 -6.16 -16.94 -19.72
C THR A 80 -5.84 -18.34 -19.21
N GLU A 81 -4.74 -18.48 -18.46
CA GLU A 81 -4.30 -19.74 -17.85
C GLU A 81 -5.21 -20.16 -16.68
N ASN A 82 -5.69 -19.19 -15.89
CA ASN A 82 -6.65 -19.43 -14.82
C ASN A 82 -7.93 -18.60 -15.03
N PRO A 83 -8.94 -19.15 -15.73
CA PRO A 83 -10.21 -18.47 -15.96
C PRO A 83 -11.00 -18.13 -14.69
N ALA A 84 -10.67 -18.74 -13.54
CA ALA A 84 -11.28 -18.41 -12.25
C ALA A 84 -10.58 -17.24 -11.54
N LEU A 85 -9.43 -16.77 -12.03
CA LEU A 85 -8.73 -15.61 -11.48
C LEU A 85 -9.57 -14.35 -11.66
N ARG A 86 -9.84 -13.65 -10.55
CA ARG A 86 -10.57 -12.39 -10.52
C ARG A 86 -9.64 -11.26 -10.09
N VAL A 87 -9.74 -10.13 -10.78
CA VAL A 87 -8.97 -8.91 -10.48
C VAL A 87 -9.84 -7.95 -9.69
N PHE A 88 -9.34 -7.49 -8.56
CA PHE A 88 -9.94 -6.39 -7.80
C PHE A 88 -9.21 -5.10 -8.13
N PHE A 89 -9.96 -4.12 -8.64
CA PHE A 89 -9.45 -2.77 -8.91
C PHE A 89 -10.00 -1.81 -7.86
N ALA A 90 -9.12 -1.28 -7.02
CA ALA A 90 -9.44 -0.21 -6.09
C ALA A 90 -8.57 1.00 -6.44
N GLY A 91 -9.22 2.05 -6.93
CA GLY A 91 -8.59 3.35 -7.19
C GLY A 91 -9.46 4.46 -6.60
N GLY A 92 -8.86 5.40 -5.89
CA GLY A 92 -9.56 6.57 -5.35
C GLY A 92 -9.53 7.74 -6.31
N TYR A 93 -10.63 8.49 -6.41
CA TYR A 93 -10.67 9.77 -7.15
C TYR A 93 -9.67 10.81 -6.64
N TYR A 94 -9.24 10.67 -5.38
CA TYR A 94 -8.32 11.57 -4.69
C TYR A 94 -7.02 10.88 -4.25
N ASP A 95 -6.66 9.75 -4.88
CA ASP A 95 -5.49 8.93 -4.54
C ASP A 95 -4.16 9.52 -5.08
N LEU A 96 -4.09 10.85 -5.12
CA LEU A 96 -2.89 11.63 -5.39
C LEU A 96 -2.52 12.30 -4.06
N ALA A 97 -1.71 11.60 -3.26
CA ALA A 97 -1.09 12.13 -2.05
C ALA A 97 0.39 12.39 -2.31
#